data_AF-A0A8T2BLV7-F1
#
_entry.id   AF-A0A8T2BLV7-F1
#
_cell.length_a   1.000
_cell.length_b   1.000
_cell.length_c   1.000
_cell.angle_alpha   90.00
_cell.angle_beta   90.00
_cell.angle_gamma   90.00
#
_symmetry.space_group_name_H-M   'P 1'
#
loop_
_entity.id
_entity.type
_entity.pdbx_description
1 polymer ?
#
loop_
_entity_poly.entity_id
_entity_poly.type
_entity_poly.pdbx_seq_one_letter_code
_entity_poly.pdbx_strand_id
1 'polypeptide(L)'
;MVQRKLPSELEEEILIRVPPSSLARFRAVCKEWNVLFSDKRFANNQLACARPEFMLQTDSNVFSISVNLNDDPTIQVRKLTIDFPGFHYCNCDGYFFLYDLLHNRVAVSNPWLRQTKRIGCALDEPFTLCGMGYDSSRPEKSYKIFGFTYCCLNALQYKRFVIFDFETNAWKFIDHANNLANSTSERWWRYNNVSLNGNLFSTAYDCETGQYFIRIVDFSKEIVKPFCILPCEKKDSNHTHALAVYKGDRFSLLEQCYKTRKIEILVTKKKISNGDDGDNVVWIKFMTVSIPNFPRFNHTFSRYMVDNNIYGKTFVMCCPDDPDDKTRRAWVYVVRGDLCKKISIDHLVDGSCRCCVYVPSLMPIT
;
A
#
# COMPACT_ATOMS: atom_id res chain seq x y z
N MET A 1 -28.49 -23.95 35.47
CA MET A 1 -28.33 -23.76 34.01
C MET A 1 -26.90 -24.11 33.64
N VAL A 2 -26.68 -25.05 32.71
CA VAL A 2 -25.32 -25.31 32.19
C VAL A 2 -24.94 -24.13 31.31
N GLN A 3 -23.91 -23.40 31.70
CA GLN A 3 -23.36 -22.30 30.91
C GLN A 3 -22.80 -22.89 29.62
N ARG A 4 -23.51 -22.72 28.50
CA ARG A 4 -23.02 -23.12 27.18
C ARG A 4 -21.87 -22.19 26.81
N LYS A 5 -20.64 -22.65 27.02
CA LYS A 5 -19.43 -21.97 26.51
C LYS A 5 -19.24 -22.35 25.05
N LEU A 6 -18.91 -21.36 24.23
CA LEU A 6 -18.48 -21.60 22.85
C LEU A 6 -17.15 -22.37 22.90
N PRO A 7 -16.95 -23.40 22.05
CA PRO A 7 -15.64 -24.05 21.89
C PRO A 7 -14.55 -23.05 21.51
N SER A 8 -13.33 -23.22 22.04
CA SER A 8 -12.20 -22.31 21.83
C SER A 8 -11.85 -22.12 20.36
N GLU A 9 -11.99 -23.16 19.55
CA GLU A 9 -11.67 -23.13 18.12
C GLU A 9 -12.64 -22.22 17.36
N LEU A 10 -13.93 -22.30 17.69
CA LEU A 10 -14.96 -21.45 17.09
C LEU A 10 -14.83 -20.00 17.55
N GLU A 11 -14.44 -19.80 18.81
CA GLU A 11 -14.15 -18.47 19.33
C GLU A 11 -12.97 -17.82 18.61
N GLU A 12 -11.87 -18.54 18.44
CA GLU A 12 -10.71 -18.07 17.68
C GLU A 12 -11.09 -17.71 16.24
N GLU A 13 -11.86 -18.57 15.57
CA GLU A 13 -12.35 -18.33 14.21
C GLU A 13 -13.21 -17.07 14.08
N ILE A 14 -14.06 -16.78 15.07
CA ILE A 14 -14.83 -15.55 15.11
C ILE A 14 -13.89 -14.37 15.29
N LEU A 15 -12.97 -14.44 16.25
CA LEU A 15 -12.03 -13.36 16.58
C LEU A 15 -11.10 -13.02 15.41
N ILE A 16 -10.65 -14.00 14.62
CA ILE A 16 -9.84 -13.77 13.40
C ILE A 16 -10.55 -12.86 12.38
N ARG A 17 -11.88 -12.89 12.34
CA ARG A 17 -12.71 -12.10 11.40
C ARG A 17 -13.13 -10.74 11.96
N VAL A 18 -12.87 -10.49 13.25
CA VAL A 18 -13.17 -9.20 13.88
C VAL A 18 -12.10 -8.18 13.47
N PRO A 19 -12.48 -6.92 13.15
CA PRO A 19 -11.51 -5.88 12.80
C PRO A 19 -10.46 -5.67 13.90
N PRO A 20 -9.16 -5.49 13.56
CA PRO A 20 -8.05 -5.34 14.52
C PRO A 20 -8.27 -4.27 15.57
N SER A 21 -8.92 -3.19 15.17
CA SER A 21 -9.31 -2.12 16.06
C SER A 21 -10.20 -2.53 17.25
N SER A 22 -11.15 -3.44 17.02
CA SER A 22 -12.00 -3.99 18.08
C SER A 22 -11.19 -4.97 18.93
N LEU A 23 -10.37 -5.82 18.29
CA LEU A 23 -9.49 -6.76 18.97
C LEU A 23 -8.47 -6.07 19.90
N ALA A 24 -7.92 -4.93 19.48
CA ALA A 24 -7.01 -4.12 20.29
C ALA A 24 -7.67 -3.66 21.60
N ARG A 25 -8.97 -3.31 21.57
CA ARG A 25 -9.75 -2.99 22.78
C ARG A 25 -10.06 -4.24 23.61
N PHE A 26 -10.31 -5.37 22.96
CA PHE A 26 -10.64 -6.63 23.61
C PHE A 26 -9.49 -7.19 24.47
N ARG A 27 -8.24 -6.77 24.22
CA ARG A 27 -7.09 -7.07 25.10
C ARG A 27 -7.31 -6.66 26.55
N ALA A 28 -8.06 -5.58 26.80
CA ALA A 28 -8.28 -5.08 28.16
C ALA A 28 -9.37 -5.84 28.93
N VAL A 29 -10.23 -6.63 28.25
CA VAL A 29 -11.39 -7.27 28.89
C VAL A 29 -11.18 -8.75 29.21
N CYS A 30 -10.25 -9.43 28.53
CA CYS A 30 -10.02 -10.87 28.69
C CYS A 30 -8.52 -11.22 28.61
N LYS A 31 -7.99 -11.90 29.64
CA LYS A 31 -6.57 -12.32 29.69
C LYS A 31 -6.26 -13.38 28.63
N GLU A 32 -7.15 -14.34 28.44
CA GLU A 32 -7.01 -15.41 27.44
C GLU A 32 -6.95 -14.81 26.03
N TRP A 33 -7.83 -13.87 25.72
CA TRP A 33 -7.78 -13.11 24.45
C TRP A 33 -6.51 -12.29 24.30
N ASN A 34 -6.01 -11.66 25.37
CA ASN A 34 -4.77 -10.91 25.29
C ASN A 34 -3.57 -11.83 24.95
N VAL A 35 -3.53 -13.05 25.50
CA VAL A 35 -2.52 -14.06 25.13
C VAL A 35 -2.71 -14.50 23.68
N LEU A 36 -3.94 -14.86 23.28
CA LEU A 36 -4.27 -15.28 21.91
C LEU A 36 -3.88 -14.22 20.87
N PHE A 37 -4.21 -12.96 21.11
CA PHE A 37 -3.88 -11.88 20.15
C PHE A 37 -2.39 -11.58 20.06
N SER A 38 -1.59 -12.12 20.96
CA SER A 38 -0.13 -12.02 20.93
C SER A 38 0.52 -13.22 20.22
N ASP A 39 -0.27 -14.25 19.90
CA ASP A 39 0.17 -15.40 19.14
C ASP A 39 0.40 -15.03 17.65
N LYS A 40 1.55 -15.46 17.10
CA LYS A 40 1.95 -15.15 15.73
C LYS A 40 1.04 -15.82 14.69
N ARG A 41 0.53 -17.02 14.96
CA ARG A 41 -0.39 -17.72 14.04
C ARG A 41 -1.71 -16.97 14.00
N PHE A 42 -2.27 -16.60 15.15
CA PHE A 42 -3.49 -15.80 15.22
C PHE A 42 -3.34 -14.48 14.44
N ALA A 43 -2.27 -13.73 14.69
CA ALA A 43 -2.03 -12.44 14.02
C ALA A 43 -1.89 -12.59 12.49
N ASN A 44 -1.21 -13.64 12.01
CA ASN A 44 -1.12 -13.93 10.57
C ASN A 44 -2.48 -14.31 9.96
N ASN A 45 -3.26 -15.15 10.63
CA ASN A 45 -4.60 -15.54 10.18
C ASN A 45 -5.55 -14.33 10.13
N GLN A 46 -5.48 -13.47 11.15
CA GLN A 46 -6.23 -12.23 11.22
C GLN A 46 -5.82 -11.28 10.09
N LEU A 47 -4.53 -11.12 9.82
CA LEU A 47 -4.02 -10.29 8.71
C LEU A 47 -4.56 -10.78 7.35
N ALA A 48 -4.60 -12.09 7.12
CA ALA A 48 -5.17 -12.67 5.90
C ALA A 48 -6.67 -12.39 5.72
N CYS A 49 -7.40 -12.17 6.82
CA CYS A 49 -8.83 -11.83 6.81
C CYS A 49 -9.10 -10.31 6.90
N ALA A 50 -8.08 -9.51 7.18
CA ALA A 50 -8.22 -8.09 7.42
C ALA A 50 -8.65 -7.37 6.15
N ARG A 51 -9.56 -6.39 6.33
CA ARG A 51 -9.98 -5.54 5.22
C ARG A 51 -9.02 -4.36 5.08
N PRO A 52 -8.63 -3.99 3.85
CA PRO A 52 -7.84 -2.79 3.63
C PRO A 52 -8.65 -1.55 4.03
N GLU A 53 -7.93 -0.58 4.60
CA GLU A 53 -8.40 0.75 4.97
C GLU A 53 -7.57 1.80 4.23
N PHE A 54 -8.08 3.01 4.10
CA PHE A 54 -7.25 4.13 3.67
C PHE A 54 -6.58 4.74 4.89
N MET A 55 -5.30 5.05 4.78
CA MET A 55 -4.65 5.95 5.72
C MET A 55 -4.48 7.31 5.08
N LEU A 56 -4.87 8.36 5.81
CA LEU A 56 -4.58 9.74 5.47
C LEU A 56 -3.60 10.32 6.48
N GLN A 57 -2.48 10.82 5.97
CA GLN A 57 -1.53 11.59 6.74
C GLN A 57 -1.68 13.07 6.38
N THR A 58 -1.86 13.88 7.41
CA THR A 58 -1.75 15.34 7.40
C THR A 58 -0.42 15.75 8.01
N ASP A 59 -0.12 17.05 8.02
CA ASP A 59 1.11 17.58 8.64
C ASP A 59 1.23 17.23 10.13
N SER A 60 0.12 17.06 10.84
CA SER A 60 0.07 16.88 12.30
C SER A 60 -0.54 15.55 12.77
N ASN A 61 -1.35 14.91 11.92
CA ASN A 61 -2.18 13.77 12.31
C ASN A 61 -2.22 12.68 11.25
N VAL A 62 -2.42 11.45 11.72
CA VAL A 62 -2.67 10.30 10.86
C VAL A 62 -4.06 9.74 11.18
N PHE A 63 -4.82 9.43 10.14
CA PHE A 63 -6.17 8.92 10.24
C PHE A 63 -6.27 7.59 9.48
N SER A 64 -6.93 6.60 10.09
CA SER A 64 -7.46 5.46 9.35
C SER A 64 -8.92 5.73 8.96
N ILE A 65 -9.27 5.35 7.74
CA ILE A 65 -10.61 5.44 7.17
C ILE A 65 -11.00 4.03 6.72
N SER A 66 -11.91 3.42 7.47
CA SER A 66 -12.54 2.18 7.06
C SER A 66 -13.80 2.48 6.25
N VAL A 67 -13.99 1.73 5.16
CA VAL A 67 -15.15 1.90 4.28
C VAL A 67 -16.02 0.66 4.41
N ASN A 68 -17.26 0.86 4.83
CA ASN A 68 -18.26 -0.20 4.86
C ASN A 68 -18.99 -0.24 3.52
N LEU A 69 -18.83 -1.33 2.77
CA LEU A 69 -19.40 -1.51 1.42
C LEU A 69 -20.76 -2.22 1.43
N ASN A 70 -21.60 -1.94 2.43
CA ASN A 70 -22.99 -2.38 2.49
C ASN A 70 -23.84 -1.76 1.36
N ASP A 71 -25.16 -1.98 1.39
CA ASP A 71 -26.09 -1.39 0.42
C ASP A 71 -25.97 0.14 0.37
N ASP A 72 -25.96 0.79 1.55
CA ASP A 72 -25.61 2.19 1.71
C ASP A 72 -24.18 2.33 2.26
N PRO A 73 -23.17 2.72 1.44
CA PRO A 73 -21.79 2.78 1.89
C PRO A 73 -21.55 3.88 2.93
N THR A 74 -20.80 3.57 3.99
CA THR A 74 -20.42 4.53 5.02
C THR A 74 -18.93 4.49 5.29
N ILE A 75 -18.41 5.52 5.94
CA ILE A 75 -17.01 5.55 6.40
C ILE A 75 -16.95 5.63 7.92
N GLN A 76 -15.90 5.08 8.52
CA GLN A 76 -15.51 5.39 9.89
C GLN A 76 -14.09 5.97 9.88
N VAL A 77 -13.94 7.16 10.45
CA VAL A 77 -12.66 7.87 10.53
C VAL A 77 -12.12 7.75 11.94
N ARG A 78 -10.84 7.41 12.07
CA ARG A 78 -10.18 7.21 13.36
C ARG A 78 -8.80 7.84 13.36
N LYS A 79 -8.56 8.74 14.31
CA LYS A 79 -7.24 9.32 14.53
C LYS A 79 -6.32 8.26 15.15
N LEU A 80 -5.14 8.08 14.55
CA LEU A 80 -4.08 7.22 15.02
C LEU A 80 -2.97 8.06 15.65
N THR A 81 -2.38 7.55 16.71
CA THR A 81 -1.23 8.18 17.38
C THR A 81 0.04 7.54 16.84
N ILE A 82 0.87 8.33 16.17
CA ILE A 82 2.19 7.94 15.70
C ILE A 82 3.20 8.87 16.35
N ASP A 83 4.08 8.32 17.17
CA ASP A 83 5.12 9.07 17.88
C ASP A 83 6.39 9.21 17.01
N PHE A 84 6.22 9.82 15.84
CA PHE A 84 7.32 10.05 14.89
C PHE A 84 6.97 11.16 13.87
N PRO A 85 7.84 12.16 13.66
CA PRO A 85 7.60 13.27 12.72
C PRO A 85 7.88 12.89 11.25
N GLY A 86 7.57 11.65 10.85
CA GLY A 86 7.90 11.14 9.52
C GLY A 86 6.90 11.59 8.47
N PHE A 87 7.38 12.08 7.32
CA PHE A 87 6.52 12.58 6.22
C PHE A 87 6.35 11.56 5.10
N HIS A 88 7.23 10.56 5.01
CA HIS A 88 7.21 9.54 3.97
C HIS A 88 7.03 8.18 4.60
N TYR A 89 6.15 7.37 4.01
CA TYR A 89 5.90 6.05 4.54
C TYR A 89 5.58 5.04 3.45
N CYS A 90 5.79 3.78 3.78
CA CYS A 90 5.32 2.64 3.03
C CYS A 90 4.82 1.58 4.00
N ASN A 91 4.06 0.62 3.49
CA ASN A 91 3.48 -0.44 4.31
C ASN A 91 3.66 -1.82 3.69
N CYS A 92 3.78 -2.81 4.56
CA CYS A 92 3.80 -4.23 4.25
C CYS A 92 3.27 -4.97 5.48
N ASP A 93 2.31 -5.89 5.31
CA ASP A 93 1.75 -6.74 6.38
C ASP A 93 1.27 -6.02 7.65
N GLY A 94 0.84 -4.78 7.48
CA GLY A 94 0.35 -3.93 8.55
C GLY A 94 1.43 -3.20 9.36
N TYR A 95 2.70 -3.35 9.00
CA TYR A 95 3.77 -2.48 9.47
C TYR A 95 3.87 -1.22 8.61
N PHE A 96 4.17 -0.10 9.27
CA PHE A 96 4.56 1.15 8.62
C PHE A 96 6.04 1.35 8.77
N PHE A 97 6.70 1.60 7.65
CA PHE A 97 7.98 2.28 7.69
C PHE A 97 7.75 3.78 7.58
N LEU A 98 8.35 4.54 8.48
CA LEU A 98 8.27 5.98 8.57
C LEU A 98 9.67 6.55 8.36
N TYR A 99 9.75 7.52 7.45
CA TYR A 99 10.98 8.19 7.12
C TYR A 99 10.82 9.70 7.20
N ASP A 100 11.67 10.30 8.03
CA ASP A 100 11.85 11.72 8.18
C ASP A 100 13.05 12.13 7.33
N LEU A 101 12.77 12.57 6.11
CA LEU A 101 13.77 13.05 5.15
C LEU A 101 14.62 14.20 5.70
N LEU A 102 14.01 15.10 6.49
CA LEU A 102 14.67 16.33 6.94
C LEU A 102 15.80 16.04 7.92
N HIS A 103 15.60 15.05 8.79
CA HIS A 103 16.56 14.69 9.83
C HIS A 103 17.23 13.34 9.56
N ASN A 104 17.00 12.75 8.39
CA ASN A 104 17.44 11.41 8.02
C ASN A 104 17.14 10.35 9.09
N ARG A 105 15.96 10.43 9.72
CA ARG A 105 15.54 9.51 10.78
C ARG A 105 14.56 8.50 10.24
N VAL A 106 14.66 7.29 10.79
CA VAL A 106 13.85 6.15 10.38
C VAL A 106 13.15 5.54 11.59
N ALA A 107 11.90 5.12 11.41
CA ALA A 107 11.22 4.27 12.36
C ALA A 107 10.31 3.27 11.66
N VAL A 108 10.03 2.15 12.33
CA VAL A 108 8.87 1.31 12.02
C VAL A 108 7.81 1.53 13.07
N SER A 109 6.55 1.60 12.64
CA SER A 109 5.41 1.74 13.52
C SER A 109 4.33 0.70 13.21
N ASN A 110 3.68 0.21 14.26
CA ASN A 110 2.36 -0.40 14.18
C ASN A 110 1.42 0.53 14.98
N PRO A 111 0.70 1.43 14.29
CA PRO A 111 -0.18 2.39 14.94
C PRO A 111 -1.31 1.75 15.75
N TRP A 112 -1.75 0.54 15.40
CA TRP A 112 -2.80 -0.18 16.13
C TRP A 112 -2.34 -0.72 17.48
N LEU A 113 -1.08 -1.12 17.55
CA LEU A 113 -0.45 -1.53 18.80
C LEU A 113 0.25 -0.37 19.53
N ARG A 114 0.24 0.84 18.94
CA ARG A 114 0.98 2.02 19.42
C ARG A 114 2.47 1.74 19.63
N GLN A 115 3.03 0.86 18.79
CA GLN A 115 4.44 0.51 18.83
C GLN A 115 5.18 1.33 17.80
N THR A 116 6.27 1.97 18.20
CA THR A 116 7.20 2.65 17.28
C THR A 116 8.61 2.29 17.69
N LYS A 117 9.37 1.70 16.77
CA LYS A 117 10.78 1.31 16.94
C LYS A 117 11.62 2.15 15.99
N ARG A 118 12.51 2.98 16.55
CA ARG A 118 13.47 3.77 15.76
C ARG A 118 14.56 2.86 15.20
N ILE A 119 14.99 3.13 13.99
CA ILE A 119 16.06 2.41 13.31
C ILE A 119 17.20 3.41 13.06
N GLY A 120 18.44 2.98 13.29
CA GLY A 120 19.61 3.77 12.93
C GLY A 120 19.65 3.97 11.41
N CYS A 121 19.70 5.22 10.96
CA CYS A 121 20.05 5.48 9.57
C CYS A 121 21.59 5.48 9.48
N ALA A 122 22.14 4.50 8.78
CA ALA A 122 23.59 4.39 8.56
C ALA A 122 24.02 4.97 7.21
N LEU A 123 23.12 5.66 6.50
CA LEU A 123 23.41 6.27 5.21
C LEU A 123 23.78 7.73 5.44
N ASP A 124 24.96 8.12 4.95
CA ASP A 124 25.43 9.52 4.99
C ASP A 124 24.58 10.43 4.10
N GLU A 125 23.97 9.87 3.05
CA GLU A 125 23.13 10.58 2.09
C GLU A 125 21.64 10.24 2.25
N PRO A 126 20.73 11.20 2.08
CA PRO A 126 19.29 10.94 2.11
C PRO A 126 18.89 10.00 0.97
N PHE A 127 18.03 9.03 1.26
CA PHE A 127 17.53 8.08 0.25
C PHE A 127 16.04 8.30 -0.02
N THR A 128 15.60 8.06 -1.24
CA THR A 128 14.17 8.05 -1.57
C THR A 128 13.59 6.68 -1.21
N LEU A 129 12.67 6.67 -0.25
CA LEU A 129 11.89 5.50 0.11
C LEU A 129 10.95 5.09 -1.04
N CYS A 130 11.01 3.81 -1.44
CA CYS A 130 10.11 3.23 -2.42
C CYS A 130 9.06 2.32 -1.76
N GLY A 131 9.47 1.39 -0.91
CA GLY A 131 8.54 0.39 -0.38
C GLY A 131 9.18 -0.57 0.60
N MET A 132 8.39 -1.56 1.02
CA MET A 132 8.79 -2.60 1.97
C MET A 132 8.23 -3.94 1.51
N GLY A 133 8.94 -5.01 1.83
CA GLY A 133 8.56 -6.39 1.59
C GLY A 133 9.32 -7.31 2.53
N TYR A 134 9.41 -8.58 2.16
CA TYR A 134 10.13 -9.59 2.93
C TYR A 134 10.62 -10.72 2.04
N ASP A 135 11.68 -11.39 2.48
CA ASP A 135 12.12 -12.65 1.87
C ASP A 135 11.07 -13.73 2.15
N SER A 136 10.32 -14.11 1.12
CA SER A 136 9.26 -15.11 1.20
C SER A 136 9.75 -16.54 1.02
N SER A 137 11.05 -16.74 0.74
CA SER A 137 11.64 -18.08 0.58
C SER A 137 11.86 -18.78 1.93
N ARG A 138 11.80 -18.02 3.02
CA ARG A 138 12.03 -18.49 4.39
C ARG A 138 10.69 -18.75 5.11
N PRO A 139 10.66 -19.68 6.08
CA PRO A 139 9.48 -19.89 6.93
C PRO A 139 9.10 -18.65 7.76
N GLU A 140 10.10 -17.91 8.24
CA GLU A 140 9.91 -16.65 8.95
C GLU A 140 10.12 -15.47 8.00
N LYS A 141 9.24 -14.46 8.09
CA LYS A 141 9.31 -13.26 7.25
C LYS A 141 10.47 -12.38 7.71
N SER A 142 11.53 -12.35 6.90
CA SER A 142 12.64 -11.40 7.05
C SER A 142 12.32 -10.13 6.26
N TYR A 143 11.82 -9.12 6.97
CA TYR A 143 11.40 -7.86 6.34
C TYR A 143 12.58 -7.07 5.81
N LYS A 144 12.31 -6.31 4.74
CA LYS A 144 13.30 -5.46 4.05
C LYS A 144 12.63 -4.18 3.55
N ILE A 145 13.33 -3.05 3.68
CA ILE A 145 12.93 -1.78 3.03
C ILE A 145 13.73 -1.62 1.75
N PHE A 146 13.09 -1.05 0.74
CA PHE A 146 13.70 -0.73 -0.53
C PHE A 146 13.58 0.77 -0.85
N GLY A 147 14.64 1.34 -1.38
CA GLY A 147 14.69 2.70 -1.87
C GLY A 147 15.84 2.91 -2.85
N PHE A 148 16.13 4.17 -3.14
CA PHE A 148 17.31 4.53 -3.94
C PHE A 148 17.90 5.87 -3.50
N THR A 149 19.20 6.03 -3.70
CA THR A 149 19.88 7.33 -3.62
C THR A 149 20.36 7.75 -5.02
N TYR A 150 20.59 9.05 -5.22
CA TYR A 150 21.20 9.56 -6.43
C TYR A 150 22.70 9.71 -6.20
N CYS A 151 23.50 9.05 -7.03
CA CYS A 151 24.95 9.12 -6.97
C CYS A 151 25.48 9.86 -8.21
N CYS A 152 26.63 10.50 -8.05
CA CYS A 152 27.35 11.16 -9.15
C CYS A 152 28.68 10.44 -9.35
N LEU A 153 28.95 9.97 -10.56
CA LEU A 153 30.26 9.46 -10.97
C LEU A 153 30.65 10.15 -12.28
N ASN A 154 31.79 10.84 -12.32
CA ASN A 154 32.30 11.53 -13.52
C ASN A 154 31.24 12.41 -14.24
N ALA A 155 30.51 13.23 -13.46
CA ALA A 155 29.41 14.10 -13.91
C ALA A 155 28.13 13.40 -14.41
N LEU A 156 28.05 12.07 -14.38
CA LEU A 156 26.82 11.32 -14.64
C LEU A 156 26.07 11.06 -13.33
N GLN A 157 24.80 11.46 -13.28
CA GLN A 157 23.90 11.14 -12.19
C GLN A 157 23.22 9.80 -12.47
N TYR A 158 23.31 8.86 -11.54
CA TYR A 158 22.63 7.56 -11.63
C TYR A 158 21.91 7.21 -10.33
N LYS A 159 20.96 6.29 -10.41
CA LYS A 159 20.23 5.78 -9.23
C LYS A 159 20.96 4.56 -8.69
N ARG A 160 21.28 4.58 -7.40
CA ARG A 160 21.79 3.41 -6.67
C ARG A 160 20.70 2.88 -5.75
N PHE A 161 20.30 1.63 -5.94
CA PHE A 161 19.30 1.00 -5.08
C PHE A 161 19.89 0.60 -3.75
N VAL A 162 19.08 0.75 -2.70
CA VAL A 162 19.46 0.43 -1.34
C VAL A 162 18.38 -0.41 -0.68
N ILE A 163 18.81 -1.40 0.08
CA ILE A 163 17.96 -2.23 0.94
C ILE A 163 18.40 -2.06 2.39
N PHE A 164 17.42 -1.89 3.28
CA PHE A 164 17.63 -2.17 4.71
C PHE A 164 17.07 -3.54 5.03
N ASP A 165 17.83 -4.33 5.76
CA ASP A 165 17.48 -5.68 6.16
C ASP A 165 17.31 -5.73 7.67
N PHE A 166 16.10 -6.08 8.13
CA PHE A 166 15.75 -6.05 9.56
C PHE A 166 16.44 -7.14 10.36
N GLU A 167 16.75 -8.28 9.74
CA GLU A 167 17.38 -9.41 10.40
C GLU A 167 18.84 -9.09 10.74
N THR A 168 19.54 -8.47 9.79
CA THR A 168 20.94 -8.03 9.99
C THR A 168 21.07 -6.64 10.60
N ASN A 169 19.97 -5.88 10.67
CA ASN A 169 19.93 -4.48 11.08
C ASN A 169 20.93 -3.61 10.28
N ALA A 170 21.07 -3.90 8.99
CA ALA A 170 22.09 -3.30 8.14
C ALA A 170 21.52 -2.77 6.81
N TRP A 171 22.15 -1.69 6.33
CA TRP A 171 21.91 -1.13 5.01
C TRP A 171 22.89 -1.76 4.01
N LYS A 172 22.39 -2.14 2.83
CA LYS A 172 23.18 -2.69 1.73
C LYS A 172 22.78 -2.05 0.40
N PHE A 173 23.76 -1.84 -0.46
CA PHE A 173 23.52 -1.38 -1.83
C PHE A 173 23.36 -2.57 -2.77
N ILE A 174 22.44 -2.44 -3.72
CA ILE A 174 22.30 -3.42 -4.81
C ILE A 174 23.16 -2.93 -5.97
N ASP A 175 24.40 -3.40 -6.02
CA ASP A 175 25.31 -3.10 -7.13
C ASP A 175 25.05 -4.10 -8.28
N HIS A 176 24.22 -3.69 -9.23
CA HIS A 176 24.06 -4.39 -10.49
C HIS A 176 24.63 -3.54 -11.63
N ALA A 177 25.65 -4.06 -12.30
CA ALA A 177 26.28 -3.43 -13.47
C ALA A 177 25.28 -3.10 -14.59
N ASN A 178 24.16 -3.83 -14.67
CA ASN A 178 23.07 -3.58 -15.64
C ASN A 178 22.08 -2.47 -15.23
N ASN A 179 22.11 -1.99 -13.99
CA ASN A 179 21.27 -0.86 -13.57
C ASN A 179 21.86 0.50 -14.01
N LEU A 180 23.17 0.57 -14.29
CA LEU A 180 23.81 1.80 -14.78
C LEU A 180 23.45 2.12 -16.24
N ALA A 181 23.29 1.11 -17.09
CA ALA A 181 23.03 1.30 -18.53
C ALA A 181 21.56 1.63 -18.88
N ASN A 182 20.59 1.14 -18.09
CA ASN A 182 19.15 1.28 -18.40
C ASN A 182 18.43 2.38 -17.59
N SER A 183 19.14 3.13 -16.74
CA SER A 183 18.51 4.08 -15.82
C SER A 183 18.09 5.42 -16.44
N THR A 184 18.50 5.71 -17.68
CA THR A 184 18.31 7.03 -18.31
C THR A 184 16.99 7.16 -19.07
N SER A 185 16.38 6.06 -19.53
CA SER A 185 15.14 6.08 -20.33
C SER A 185 13.87 5.69 -19.56
N GLU A 186 13.97 5.23 -18.31
CA GLU A 186 12.79 4.80 -17.55
C GLU A 186 12.22 5.91 -16.64
N ARG A 187 10.92 6.22 -16.79
CA ARG A 187 10.18 7.08 -15.85
C ARG A 187 9.50 6.25 -14.79
N TRP A 188 9.80 6.58 -13.54
CA TRP A 188 9.27 5.91 -12.36
C TRP A 188 8.38 6.86 -11.58
N TRP A 189 7.15 6.43 -11.30
CA TRP A 189 6.23 7.21 -10.49
C TRP A 189 6.44 6.89 -9.02
N ARG A 190 6.91 7.88 -8.25
CA ARG A 190 6.95 7.77 -6.79
C ARG A 190 5.53 7.51 -6.27
N TYR A 191 5.44 6.74 -5.19
CA TYR A 191 4.17 6.45 -4.52
C TYR A 191 3.17 5.66 -5.40
N ASN A 192 3.62 4.77 -6.28
CA ASN A 192 2.73 3.82 -6.95
C ASN A 192 3.20 2.37 -6.78
N ASN A 193 3.64 2.07 -5.56
CA ASN A 193 4.23 0.78 -5.21
C ASN A 193 3.22 -0.01 -4.37
N VAL A 194 3.11 -1.31 -4.64
CA VAL A 194 2.28 -2.25 -3.89
C VAL A 194 3.13 -3.40 -3.39
N SER A 195 2.98 -3.74 -2.11
CA SER A 195 3.58 -4.94 -1.55
C SER A 195 2.61 -6.11 -1.76
N LEU A 196 3.07 -7.19 -2.37
CA LEU A 196 2.27 -8.40 -2.60
C LEU A 196 3.16 -9.64 -2.44
N ASN A 197 2.73 -10.58 -1.59
CA ASN A 197 3.43 -11.83 -1.31
C ASN A 197 4.92 -11.68 -0.90
N GLY A 198 5.27 -10.54 -0.30
CA GLY A 198 6.63 -10.25 0.13
C GLY A 198 7.46 -9.47 -0.89
N ASN A 199 7.00 -9.32 -2.13
CA ASN A 199 7.68 -8.54 -3.16
C ASN A 199 7.06 -7.16 -3.36
N LEU A 200 7.85 -6.21 -3.86
CA LEU A 200 7.37 -4.87 -4.20
C LEU A 200 7.14 -4.76 -5.70
N PHE A 201 5.96 -4.29 -6.08
CA PHE A 201 5.58 -4.08 -7.48
C PHE A 201 5.27 -2.61 -7.74
N SER A 202 5.67 -2.10 -8.90
CA SER A 202 5.43 -0.69 -9.26
C SER A 202 5.25 -0.50 -10.74
N THR A 203 4.46 0.51 -11.14
CA THR A 203 4.34 0.87 -12.55
C THR A 203 5.55 1.67 -13.01
N ALA A 204 6.09 1.35 -14.18
CA ALA A 204 7.12 2.10 -14.84
C ALA A 204 6.74 2.35 -16.31
N TYR A 205 7.38 3.35 -16.91
CA TYR A 205 7.26 3.67 -18.32
C TYR A 205 8.65 3.68 -18.95
N ASP A 206 8.81 2.93 -20.03
CA ASP A 206 10.00 2.91 -20.85
C ASP A 206 9.87 3.97 -21.96
N CYS A 207 10.76 4.97 -21.95
CA CYS A 207 10.71 6.06 -22.93
C CYS A 207 11.23 5.64 -24.31
N GLU A 208 11.98 4.54 -24.44
CA GLU A 208 12.47 4.03 -25.73
C GLU A 208 11.41 3.22 -26.46
N THR A 209 10.80 2.26 -25.76
CA THR A 209 9.75 1.41 -26.33
C THR A 209 8.37 2.08 -26.32
N GLY A 210 8.19 3.09 -25.47
CA GLY A 210 6.91 3.75 -25.23
C GLY A 210 5.90 2.88 -24.50
N GLN A 211 6.37 1.86 -23.76
CA GLN A 211 5.52 0.88 -23.09
C GLN A 211 5.44 1.12 -21.59
N TYR A 212 4.25 0.92 -21.04
CA TYR A 212 4.04 0.81 -19.60
C TYR A 212 4.22 -0.64 -19.15
N PHE A 213 4.86 -0.84 -18.00
CA PHE A 213 5.10 -2.17 -17.44
C PHE A 213 5.06 -2.15 -15.90
N ILE A 214 4.93 -3.32 -15.30
CA ILE A 214 5.14 -3.53 -13.88
C ILE A 214 6.59 -3.95 -13.67
N ARG A 215 7.27 -3.29 -12.73
CA ARG A 215 8.56 -3.69 -12.19
C ARG A 215 8.36 -4.47 -10.90
N ILE A 216 9.20 -5.46 -10.67
CA ILE A 216 9.30 -6.18 -9.41
C ILE A 216 10.64 -5.88 -8.72
N VAL A 217 10.59 -5.72 -7.41
CA VAL A 217 11.74 -5.89 -6.51
C VAL A 217 11.54 -7.23 -5.83
N ASP A 218 12.34 -8.21 -6.22
CA ASP A 218 12.35 -9.54 -5.62
C ASP A 218 13.24 -9.47 -4.37
N PHE A 219 12.64 -9.47 -3.19
CA PHE A 219 13.39 -9.33 -1.93
C PHE A 219 14.12 -10.62 -1.52
N SER A 220 13.73 -11.76 -2.07
CA SER A 220 14.41 -13.04 -1.82
C SER A 220 15.74 -13.09 -2.58
N LYS A 221 15.75 -12.60 -3.82
CA LYS A 221 16.94 -12.54 -4.69
C LYS A 221 17.67 -11.21 -4.66
N GLU A 222 17.05 -10.18 -4.08
CA GLU A 222 17.54 -8.80 -4.03
C GLU A 222 17.81 -8.20 -5.41
N ILE A 223 16.94 -8.53 -6.36
CA ILE A 223 17.03 -8.05 -7.75
C ILE A 223 15.85 -7.16 -8.10
N VAL A 224 16.11 -6.22 -9.01
CA VAL A 224 15.10 -5.35 -9.61
C VAL A 224 15.00 -5.68 -11.09
N LYS A 225 13.81 -5.99 -11.58
CA LYS A 225 13.60 -6.35 -12.99
C LYS A 225 12.19 -6.00 -13.48
N PRO A 226 11.96 -5.90 -14.80
CA PRO A 226 10.61 -5.94 -15.35
C PRO A 226 9.89 -7.23 -14.95
N PHE A 227 8.58 -7.14 -14.74
CA PHE A 227 7.70 -8.27 -14.42
C PHE A 227 6.74 -8.54 -15.58
N CYS A 228 5.87 -7.59 -15.93
CA CYS A 228 4.97 -7.78 -17.08
C CYS A 228 4.62 -6.45 -17.75
N ILE A 229 4.34 -6.49 -19.05
CA ILE A 229 3.87 -5.34 -19.81
C ILE A 229 2.42 -5.06 -19.42
N LEU A 230 2.07 -3.78 -19.22
CA LEU A 230 0.70 -3.38 -18.94
C LEU A 230 -0.14 -3.42 -20.22
N PRO A 231 -1.41 -3.82 -20.14
CA PRO A 231 -2.31 -3.97 -21.29
C PRO A 231 -2.79 -2.61 -21.84
N CYS A 232 -2.10 -1.52 -21.51
CA CYS A 232 -2.45 -0.18 -21.91
C CYS A 232 -2.11 -0.04 -23.40
N GLU A 233 -3.10 0.32 -24.21
CA GLU A 233 -2.85 0.70 -25.60
C GLU A 233 -1.83 1.86 -25.61
N LYS A 234 -1.08 2.04 -26.72
CA LYS A 234 -0.19 3.18 -26.94
C LYS A 234 -0.99 4.48 -26.99
N LYS A 235 -1.52 4.90 -25.85
CA LYS A 235 -2.27 6.12 -25.64
C LYS A 235 -1.27 7.20 -25.25
N ASP A 236 -1.59 8.45 -25.59
CA ASP A 236 -0.83 9.62 -25.17
C ASP A 236 -0.37 9.50 -23.71
N SER A 237 0.87 9.91 -23.43
CA SER A 237 1.56 9.92 -22.13
C SER A 237 0.83 10.63 -20.97
N ASN A 238 -0.38 11.14 -21.24
CA ASN A 238 -1.26 11.81 -20.30
C ASN A 238 -2.13 10.84 -19.47
N HIS A 239 -2.15 9.54 -19.74
CA HIS A 239 -2.93 8.59 -18.93
C HIS A 239 -2.27 8.33 -17.57
N THR A 240 -3.09 8.32 -16.52
CA THR A 240 -2.66 8.04 -15.15
C THR A 240 -2.88 6.56 -14.86
N HIS A 241 -1.83 5.84 -14.44
CA HIS A 241 -1.86 4.39 -14.22
C HIS A 241 -1.56 4.06 -12.76
N ALA A 242 -2.51 3.53 -12.01
CA ALA A 242 -2.32 3.22 -10.59
C ALA A 242 -2.48 1.73 -10.30
N LEU A 243 -1.52 1.15 -9.59
CA LEU A 243 -1.53 -0.27 -9.21
C LEU A 243 -2.08 -0.40 -7.78
N ALA A 244 -2.91 -1.43 -7.55
CA ALA A 244 -3.40 -1.79 -6.23
C ALA A 244 -3.55 -3.31 -6.11
N VAL A 245 -3.68 -3.80 -4.87
CA VAL A 245 -3.93 -5.22 -4.59
C VAL A 245 -5.44 -5.49 -4.68
N TYR A 246 -5.81 -6.59 -5.35
CA TYR A 246 -7.17 -7.07 -5.50
C TYR A 246 -7.30 -8.47 -4.89
N LYS A 247 -8.29 -8.68 -4.01
CA LYS A 247 -8.55 -9.93 -3.28
C LYS A 247 -7.34 -10.53 -2.53
N GLY A 248 -6.34 -9.71 -2.19
CA GLY A 248 -5.17 -10.13 -1.41
C GLY A 248 -4.07 -10.85 -2.20
N ASP A 249 -4.34 -11.35 -3.41
CA ASP A 249 -3.41 -12.19 -4.18
C ASP A 249 -3.34 -11.83 -5.68
N ARG A 250 -3.98 -10.74 -6.10
CA ARG A 250 -4.05 -10.28 -7.49
C ARG A 250 -3.78 -8.79 -7.61
N PHE A 251 -3.56 -8.31 -8.82
CA PHE A 251 -3.48 -6.88 -9.09
C PHE A 251 -4.80 -6.33 -9.60
N SER A 252 -5.08 -5.08 -9.24
CA SER A 252 -5.92 -4.17 -10.02
C SER A 252 -5.06 -3.08 -10.63
N LEU A 253 -5.39 -2.67 -11.84
CA LEU A 253 -4.81 -1.53 -12.54
C LEU A 253 -5.93 -0.53 -12.83
N LEU A 254 -5.75 0.70 -12.38
CA LEU A 254 -6.58 1.85 -12.72
C LEU A 254 -5.88 2.60 -13.83
N GLU A 255 -6.60 2.85 -14.92
CA GLU A 255 -6.18 3.73 -16.00
C GLU A 255 -7.19 4.87 -16.10
N GLN A 256 -6.74 6.11 -15.86
CA GLN A 256 -7.59 7.29 -16.00
C GLN A 256 -7.15 8.14 -17.19
N CYS A 257 -8.10 8.44 -18.07
CA CYS A 257 -7.91 9.39 -19.15
C CYS A 257 -7.85 10.82 -18.61
N TYR A 258 -6.78 11.56 -18.95
CA TYR A 258 -6.62 12.95 -18.53
C TYR A 258 -7.74 13.86 -19.04
N LYS A 259 -8.14 13.70 -20.31
CA LYS A 259 -9.11 14.59 -20.98
C LYS A 259 -10.55 14.31 -20.52
N THR A 260 -10.96 13.04 -20.55
CA THR A 260 -12.37 12.66 -20.29
C THR A 260 -12.67 12.31 -18.84
N ARG A 261 -11.63 12.15 -18.00
CA ARG A 261 -11.73 11.63 -16.62
C ARG A 261 -12.27 10.21 -16.50
N LYS A 262 -12.60 9.55 -17.62
CA LYS A 262 -13.01 8.14 -17.66
C LYS A 262 -11.94 7.27 -17.01
N ILE A 263 -12.38 6.35 -16.16
CA ILE A 263 -11.51 5.35 -15.53
C ILE A 263 -11.85 3.98 -16.07
N GLU A 264 -10.82 3.24 -16.47
CA GLU A 264 -10.90 1.82 -16.77
C GLU A 264 -10.15 1.05 -15.70
N ILE A 265 -10.79 0.02 -15.15
CA ILE A 265 -10.21 -0.82 -14.11
C ILE A 265 -10.05 -2.21 -14.68
N LEU A 266 -8.82 -2.71 -14.65
CA LEU A 266 -8.46 -4.06 -15.04
C LEU A 266 -8.03 -4.82 -13.78
N VAL A 267 -8.25 -6.12 -13.75
CA VAL A 267 -7.72 -7.00 -12.70
C VAL A 267 -7.03 -8.19 -13.34
N THR A 268 -6.06 -8.78 -12.65
CA THR A 268 -5.46 -10.03 -13.13
C THR A 268 -6.46 -11.17 -13.03
N LYS A 269 -6.49 -12.05 -14.04
CA LYS A 269 -7.39 -13.21 -14.07
C LYS A 269 -7.00 -14.23 -13.01
N LYS A 270 -5.70 -14.53 -12.95
CA LYS A 270 -5.09 -15.50 -12.03
C LYS A 270 -4.39 -14.77 -10.87
N LYS A 271 -4.18 -15.51 -9.77
CA LYS A 271 -3.35 -15.10 -8.64
C LYS A 271 -1.91 -14.86 -9.09
N ILE A 272 -1.25 -13.92 -8.44
CA ILE A 272 0.17 -13.65 -8.58
C ILE A 272 0.87 -14.40 -7.46
N SER A 273 1.91 -15.18 -7.79
CA SER A 273 2.68 -16.00 -6.85
C SER A 273 4.17 -15.63 -6.91
N ASN A 274 4.93 -15.98 -5.87
CA ASN A 274 6.36 -15.63 -5.80
C ASN A 274 7.24 -16.33 -6.84
N GLY A 275 6.73 -17.40 -7.46
CA GLY A 275 7.39 -18.10 -8.56
C GLY A 275 7.06 -17.54 -9.95
N ASP A 276 6.14 -16.58 -10.05
CA ASP A 276 5.74 -16.03 -11.34
C ASP A 276 6.87 -15.14 -11.90
N ASP A 277 7.16 -15.30 -13.18
CA ASP A 277 8.08 -14.44 -13.94
C ASP A 277 7.37 -13.23 -14.57
N GLY A 278 6.03 -13.29 -14.67
CA GLY A 278 5.17 -12.24 -15.18
C GLY A 278 4.72 -12.44 -16.63
N ASP A 279 5.26 -13.43 -17.35
CA ASP A 279 4.98 -13.69 -18.76
C ASP A 279 3.53 -14.13 -19.01
N ASN A 280 2.92 -14.77 -18.01
CA ASN A 280 1.58 -15.33 -18.09
C ASN A 280 0.50 -14.45 -17.44
N VAL A 281 0.80 -13.17 -17.18
CA VAL A 281 -0.16 -12.24 -16.55
C VAL A 281 -1.24 -11.85 -17.55
N VAL A 282 -2.44 -12.37 -17.34
CA VAL A 282 -3.63 -12.03 -18.13
C VAL A 282 -4.49 -11.02 -17.38
N TRP A 283 -4.75 -9.89 -18.02
CA TRP A 283 -5.65 -8.84 -17.52
C TRP A 283 -7.06 -9.02 -18.05
N ILE A 284 -8.06 -8.79 -17.21
CA ILE A 284 -9.47 -8.79 -17.58
C ILE A 284 -10.13 -7.50 -17.13
N LYS A 285 -11.10 -7.02 -17.91
CA LYS A 285 -11.86 -5.83 -17.56
C LYS A 285 -12.69 -6.07 -16.31
N PHE A 286 -12.44 -5.26 -15.29
CA PHE A 286 -13.21 -5.28 -14.06
C PHE A 286 -14.46 -4.40 -14.21
N MET A 287 -14.27 -3.09 -14.39
CA MET A 287 -15.35 -2.14 -14.61
C MET A 287 -14.85 -0.87 -15.32
N THR A 288 -15.79 0.00 -15.69
CA THR A 288 -15.51 1.34 -16.20
C THR A 288 -16.28 2.34 -15.35
N VAL A 289 -15.64 3.47 -15.02
CA VAL A 289 -16.28 4.60 -14.36
C VAL A 289 -16.28 5.79 -15.33
N SER A 290 -17.47 6.23 -15.71
CA SER A 290 -17.70 7.32 -16.67
C SER A 290 -18.60 8.40 -16.05
N ILE A 291 -18.18 8.92 -14.89
CA ILE A 291 -18.92 9.98 -14.19
C ILE A 291 -18.41 11.34 -14.70
N PRO A 292 -19.29 12.26 -15.14
CA PRO A 292 -18.89 13.60 -15.54
C PRO A 292 -18.13 14.31 -14.42
N ASN A 293 -17.04 15.00 -14.77
CA ASN A 293 -16.21 15.76 -13.83
C ASN A 293 -15.65 14.93 -12.65
N PHE A 294 -15.43 13.62 -12.86
CA PHE A 294 -14.79 12.80 -11.82
C PHE A 294 -13.40 13.35 -11.46
N PRO A 295 -13.02 13.38 -10.17
CA PRO A 295 -11.72 13.89 -9.73
C PRO A 295 -10.55 13.19 -10.43
N ARG A 296 -9.48 13.97 -10.64
CA ARG A 296 -8.23 13.44 -11.18
C ARG A 296 -7.54 12.56 -10.13
N PHE A 297 -7.11 11.39 -10.54
CA PHE A 297 -6.25 10.54 -9.74
C PHE A 297 -4.84 11.12 -9.70
N ASN A 298 -4.27 11.29 -8.51
CA ASN A 298 -2.89 11.74 -8.33
C ASN A 298 -2.15 10.74 -7.44
N HIS A 299 -1.09 10.09 -7.95
CA HIS A 299 -0.33 9.07 -7.21
C HIS A 299 0.21 9.53 -5.84
N THR A 300 0.43 10.83 -5.68
CA THR A 300 0.96 11.41 -4.44
C THR A 300 -0.10 11.46 -3.34
N PHE A 301 -1.37 11.66 -3.71
CA PHE A 301 -2.43 12.03 -2.77
C PHE A 301 -3.60 11.05 -2.77
N SER A 302 -3.86 10.37 -3.89
CA SER A 302 -5.02 9.52 -4.10
C SER A 302 -4.67 8.04 -4.01
N ARG A 303 -5.61 7.26 -3.48
CA ARG A 303 -5.56 5.79 -3.51
C ARG A 303 -6.90 5.23 -3.86
N TYR A 304 -6.88 4.02 -4.40
CA TYR A 304 -8.10 3.30 -4.68
C TYR A 304 -8.00 1.84 -4.24
N MET A 305 -9.17 1.24 -4.11
CA MET A 305 -9.35 -0.20 -3.98
C MET A 305 -10.60 -0.59 -4.77
N VAL A 306 -10.65 -1.85 -5.19
CA VAL A 306 -11.81 -2.42 -5.87
C VAL A 306 -12.24 -3.69 -5.18
N ASP A 307 -13.55 -3.90 -5.11
CA ASP A 307 -14.15 -5.08 -4.50
C ASP A 307 -15.29 -5.61 -5.37
N ASN A 308 -15.53 -6.92 -5.29
CA ASN A 308 -16.68 -7.57 -5.92
C ASN A 308 -17.34 -8.48 -4.90
N ASN A 309 -18.41 -7.96 -4.29
CA ASN A 309 -19.16 -8.62 -3.22
C ASN A 309 -20.62 -8.83 -3.64
N ILE A 310 -21.49 -9.17 -2.68
CA ILE A 310 -22.91 -9.47 -2.93
C ILE A 310 -23.68 -8.29 -3.54
N TYR A 311 -23.22 -7.05 -3.33
CA TYR A 311 -23.81 -5.84 -3.91
C TYR A 311 -23.22 -5.51 -5.30
N GLY A 312 -22.25 -6.29 -5.78
CA GLY A 312 -21.62 -6.15 -7.07
C GLY A 312 -20.25 -5.48 -7.06
N LYS A 313 -19.77 -5.15 -8.26
CA LYS A 313 -18.46 -4.52 -8.47
C LYS A 313 -18.48 -3.09 -7.95
N THR A 314 -17.54 -2.78 -7.07
CA THR A 314 -17.43 -1.49 -6.42
C THR A 314 -16.02 -0.94 -6.60
N PHE A 315 -15.92 0.32 -6.99
CA PHE A 315 -14.70 1.10 -7.01
C PHE A 315 -14.73 2.10 -5.85
N VAL A 316 -13.66 2.15 -5.08
CA VAL A 316 -13.53 3.09 -3.96
C VAL A 316 -12.25 3.90 -4.16
N MET A 317 -12.36 5.22 -4.11
CA MET A 317 -11.21 6.12 -4.19
C MET A 317 -11.21 7.09 -3.03
N CYS A 318 -10.10 7.15 -2.31
CA CYS A 318 -9.82 8.21 -1.36
C CYS A 318 -8.98 9.27 -2.07
N CYS A 319 -9.46 10.51 -2.10
CA CYS A 319 -8.81 11.63 -2.76
C CYS A 319 -8.91 12.86 -1.86
N PRO A 320 -7.78 13.34 -1.32
CA PRO A 320 -7.67 14.71 -0.85
C PRO A 320 -7.96 15.70 -1.98
N ASP A 321 -8.54 16.85 -1.64
CA ASP A 321 -8.68 17.97 -2.56
C ASP A 321 -7.29 18.43 -3.03
N ASP A 322 -7.30 19.15 -4.16
CA ASP A 322 -6.08 19.73 -4.73
C ASP A 322 -5.36 20.59 -3.66
N PRO A 323 -4.03 20.48 -3.50
CA PRO A 323 -3.28 21.35 -2.58
C PRO A 323 -3.52 22.85 -2.82
N ASP A 324 -3.93 23.25 -4.03
CA ASP A 324 -4.27 24.64 -4.36
C ASP A 324 -5.70 25.03 -3.96
N ASP A 325 -6.56 24.06 -3.59
CA ASP A 325 -7.91 24.30 -3.11
C ASP A 325 -7.91 24.70 -1.63
N LYS A 326 -8.40 25.91 -1.34
CA LYS A 326 -8.48 26.47 0.01
C LYS A 326 -9.44 25.69 0.92
N THR A 327 -10.33 24.84 0.39
CA THR A 327 -11.26 24.07 1.22
C THR A 327 -10.62 22.86 1.91
N ARG A 328 -9.45 22.38 1.42
CA ARG A 328 -8.58 21.37 2.05
C ARG A 328 -9.31 20.13 2.62
N ARG A 329 -10.32 19.61 1.93
CA ARG A 329 -11.07 18.43 2.39
C ARG A 329 -10.47 17.17 1.78
N ALA A 330 -10.79 16.02 2.35
CA ALA A 330 -10.62 14.76 1.64
C ALA A 330 -11.96 14.06 1.50
N TRP A 331 -12.07 13.27 0.44
CA TRP A 331 -13.29 12.62 0.05
C TRP A 331 -13.06 11.14 -0.21
N VAL A 332 -14.04 10.34 0.18
CA VAL A 332 -14.17 8.96 -0.28
C VAL A 332 -15.26 8.92 -1.34
N TYR A 333 -14.90 8.49 -2.54
CA TYR A 333 -15.82 8.21 -3.63
C TYR A 333 -16.07 6.71 -3.66
N VAL A 334 -17.34 6.30 -3.57
CA VAL A 334 -17.78 4.92 -3.71
C VAL A 334 -18.64 4.83 -4.95
N VAL A 335 -18.20 4.07 -5.95
CA VAL A 335 -18.88 3.91 -7.24
C VAL A 335 -19.32 2.47 -7.41
N ARG A 336 -20.61 2.26 -7.69
CA ARG A 336 -21.22 0.95 -7.93
C ARG A 336 -22.24 1.08 -9.06
N GLY A 337 -21.95 0.47 -10.21
CA GLY A 337 -22.69 0.74 -11.44
C GLY A 337 -22.61 2.23 -11.80
N ASP A 338 -23.76 2.86 -12.00
CA ASP A 338 -23.87 4.30 -12.33
C ASP A 338 -23.99 5.19 -11.07
N LEU A 339 -24.08 4.59 -9.88
CA LEU A 339 -24.19 5.33 -8.62
C LEU A 339 -22.81 5.73 -8.12
N CYS A 340 -22.68 7.00 -7.72
CA CYS A 340 -21.49 7.54 -7.09
C CYS A 340 -21.85 8.24 -5.79
N LYS A 341 -21.47 7.64 -4.66
CA LYS A 341 -21.58 8.27 -3.35
C LYS A 341 -20.26 8.99 -3.03
N LYS A 342 -20.35 10.30 -2.79
CA LYS A 342 -19.23 11.14 -2.34
C LYS A 342 -19.41 11.43 -0.85
N ILE A 343 -18.42 11.04 -0.04
CA ILE A 343 -18.47 11.14 1.44
C ILE A 343 -17.32 12.02 1.90
N SER A 344 -17.60 13.08 2.67
CA SER A 344 -16.57 13.98 3.20
C SER A 344 -15.86 13.38 4.41
N ILE A 345 -14.61 13.77 4.59
CA ILE A 345 -13.81 13.47 5.78
C ILE A 345 -13.63 14.78 6.54
N ASP A 346 -14.56 15.07 7.45
CA ASP A 346 -14.70 16.39 8.10
C ASP A 346 -13.63 16.68 9.17
N HIS A 347 -12.77 15.70 9.49
CA HIS A 347 -11.79 15.79 10.58
C HIS A 347 -10.40 16.31 10.16
N LEU A 348 -10.24 16.72 8.90
CA LEU A 348 -8.96 17.20 8.36
C LEU A 348 -8.88 18.73 8.51
N VAL A 349 -8.02 19.19 9.42
CA VAL A 349 -7.88 20.62 9.77
C VAL A 349 -6.60 21.23 9.17
N ASP A 350 -5.61 20.40 8.83
CA ASP A 350 -4.25 20.86 8.50
C ASP A 350 -3.74 20.36 7.14
N GLY A 351 -3.08 21.27 6.41
CA GLY A 351 -1.95 20.93 5.54
C GLY A 351 -2.18 20.09 4.28
N SER A 352 -1.06 19.63 3.71
CA SER A 352 -1.04 18.68 2.59
C SER A 352 -1.42 17.28 3.08
N CYS A 353 -2.26 16.56 2.33
CA CYS A 353 -2.74 15.23 2.72
C CYS A 353 -2.18 14.14 1.81
N ARG A 354 -1.58 13.10 2.37
CA ARG A 354 -1.09 11.92 1.61
C ARG A 354 -1.90 10.68 1.96
N CYS A 355 -2.25 9.90 0.93
CA CYS A 355 -3.03 8.67 1.11
C CYS A 355 -2.24 7.39 0.79
N CYS A 356 -2.43 6.35 1.61
CA CYS A 356 -2.07 4.97 1.27
C CYS A 356 -3.25 4.01 1.47
N VAL A 357 -3.15 2.82 0.88
CA VAL A 357 -3.96 1.67 1.28
C VAL A 357 -3.16 0.86 2.28
N TYR A 358 -3.80 0.52 3.39
CA TYR A 358 -3.17 -0.16 4.51
C TYR A 358 -4.05 -1.30 5.02
N VAL A 359 -3.44 -2.37 5.52
CA VAL A 359 -4.17 -3.49 6.13
C VAL A 359 -3.84 -3.51 7.63
N PRO A 360 -4.82 -3.23 8.51
CA PRO A 360 -4.63 -3.33 9.96
C PRO A 360 -4.13 -4.69 10.42
N SER A 361 -3.19 -4.68 11.35
CA SER A 361 -2.51 -5.89 11.82
C SER A 361 -2.24 -5.84 13.32
N LEU A 362 -2.42 -7.01 13.96
CA LEU A 362 -2.02 -7.26 15.34
C LEU A 362 -0.61 -7.83 15.46
N MET A 363 0.16 -7.86 14.36
CA MET A 363 1.55 -8.31 14.38
C MET A 363 2.41 -7.32 15.19
N PRO A 364 3.05 -7.75 16.29
CA PRO A 364 3.94 -6.88 17.05
C PRO A 364 5.21 -6.56 16.27
N ILE A 365 5.81 -5.40 16.54
CA ILE A 365 7.17 -5.10 16.12
C ILE A 365 8.12 -5.87 17.06
N THR A 366 8.93 -6.77 16.50
CA THR A 366 9.98 -7.51 17.22
C THR A 366 11.33 -6.84 17.08
#